data_AF-A0A1X2FBZ2-F1
#
_entry.id   AF-A0A1X2FBZ2-F1
#
_cell.length_a   1.000
_cell.length_b   1.000
_cell.length_c   1.000
_cell.angle_alpha   90.00
_cell.angle_beta   90.00
_cell.angle_gamma   90.00
#
_symmetry.space_group_name_H-M   'P 1'
#
loop_
_entity.id
_entity.type
_entity.pdbx_description
1 polymer ?
#
loop_
_entity_poly.entity_id
_entity_poly.type
_entity_poly.pdbx_seq_one_letter_code
_entity_poly.pdbx_strand_id
1 'polypeptide(L)'
;MSKTIVETDTQTWHVTGAHTCGVLHCHHDADIIADTVEHERFCVDHTDLAALIPQHHPHFGGWYRITASTAPIPGHGVIFTVHPL
;
A
#
# COMPACT_ATOMS: atom_id res chain seq x y z
N MET A 1 11.85 -30.49 -15.71
CA MET A 1 12.03 -29.26 -14.90
C MET A 1 10.79 -28.41 -15.10
N SER A 2 9.87 -28.43 -14.14
CA SER A 2 8.65 -27.61 -14.16
C SER A 2 9.04 -26.19 -13.73
N LYS A 3 8.91 -25.23 -14.64
CA LYS A 3 9.07 -23.81 -14.35
C LYS A 3 7.78 -23.34 -13.67
N THR A 4 7.80 -23.14 -12.36
CA THR A 4 6.71 -22.47 -11.67
C THR A 4 6.68 -21.03 -12.16
N ILE A 5 5.69 -20.70 -12.99
CA ILE A 5 5.37 -19.30 -13.29
C ILE A 5 4.54 -18.84 -12.11
N VAL A 6 5.13 -18.06 -11.21
CA VAL A 6 4.35 -17.29 -10.26
C VAL A 6 3.73 -16.18 -11.10
N GLU A 7 2.45 -16.30 -11.45
CA GLU A 7 1.66 -15.12 -11.78
C GLU A 7 1.65 -14.28 -10.51
N THR A 8 2.58 -13.34 -10.42
CA THR A 8 2.56 -12.36 -9.36
C THR A 8 1.37 -11.47 -9.67
N ASP A 9 0.28 -11.60 -8.89
CA ASP A 9 -0.93 -10.76 -8.93
C ASP A 9 -0.57 -9.30 -8.63
N THR A 10 0.19 -8.71 -9.54
CA THR A 10 0.77 -7.39 -9.43
C THR A 10 -0.28 -6.42 -9.90
N GLN A 11 -0.65 -5.49 -9.04
CA GLN A 11 -1.64 -4.48 -9.35
C GLN A 11 -0.98 -3.12 -9.35
N THR A 12 -1.50 -2.23 -10.20
CA THR A 12 -1.07 -0.83 -10.22
C THR A 12 -2.21 0.03 -9.70
N TRP A 13 -1.98 0.72 -8.59
CA TRP A 13 -2.98 1.53 -7.92
C TRP A 13 -2.60 3.01 -8.03
N HIS A 14 -3.57 3.85 -8.37
CA HIS A 14 -3.41 5.30 -8.45
C HIS A 14 -4.09 5.91 -7.23
N VAL A 15 -3.28 6.36 -6.26
CA VAL A 15 -3.76 6.83 -4.96
C VAL A 15 -3.42 8.30 -4.80
N THR A 16 -4.34 9.08 -4.23
CA THR A 16 -4.07 10.48 -3.88
C THR A 16 -3.12 10.57 -2.67
N GLY A 17 -2.39 11.68 -2.56
CA GLY A 17 -1.46 11.92 -1.45
C GLY A 17 -0.02 11.48 -1.73
N ALA A 18 0.64 10.87 -0.75
CA ALA A 18 2.08 10.61 -0.74
C ALA A 18 2.42 9.10 -0.77
N HIS A 19 3.69 8.80 -1.03
CA HIS A 19 4.25 7.44 -1.03
C HIS A 19 4.70 6.99 0.36
N THR A 20 4.69 7.91 1.33
CA THR A 20 5.14 7.70 2.70
C THR A 20 4.06 7.07 3.57
N CYS A 21 4.47 6.57 4.72
CA CYS A 21 3.58 6.16 5.80
C CYS A 21 2.59 7.29 6.16
N GLY A 22 1.34 6.91 6.40
CA GLY A 22 0.26 7.84 6.79
C GLY A 22 0.28 8.26 8.26
N VAL A 23 1.20 7.73 9.07
CA VAL A 23 1.35 8.12 10.48
C VAL A 23 1.99 9.50 10.57
N LEU A 24 1.38 10.37 11.37
CA LEU A 24 1.84 11.74 11.55
C LEU A 24 3.30 11.79 11.99
N HIS A 25 4.09 12.66 11.35
CA HIS A 25 5.55 12.80 11.56
C HIS A 25 6.42 11.61 11.15
N CYS A 26 5.84 10.58 10.53
CA CYS A 26 6.61 9.54 9.86
C CYS A 26 6.91 9.96 8.41
N HIS A 27 8.19 9.87 8.01
CA HIS A 27 8.63 10.21 6.66
C HIS A 27 9.19 8.99 5.89
N HIS A 28 9.04 7.79 6.44
CA HIS A 28 9.46 6.56 5.78
C HIS A 28 8.49 6.23 4.65
N ASP A 29 9.02 5.62 3.58
CA ASP A 29 8.22 5.01 2.53
C ASP A 29 7.28 3.96 3.12
N ALA A 30 6.07 3.85 2.56
CA ALA A 30 5.13 2.83 2.98
C ALA A 30 5.49 1.47 2.37
N ASP A 31 5.41 0.42 3.20
CA ASP A 31 5.68 -0.96 2.80
C ASP A 31 4.38 -1.74 2.51
N ILE A 32 3.29 -1.35 3.16
CA ILE A 32 1.97 -1.94 2.99
C ILE A 32 0.89 -0.87 2.80
N ILE A 33 -0.16 -1.25 2.09
CA ILE A 33 -1.34 -0.42 1.83
C ILE A 33 -2.60 -1.26 2.01
N ALA A 34 -3.61 -0.65 2.60
CA ALA A 34 -4.92 -1.27 2.80
C ALA A 34 -5.79 -1.08 1.55
N ASP A 35 -6.56 -2.09 1.18
CA ASP A 35 -7.69 -1.93 0.25
C ASP A 35 -8.88 -1.34 1.00
N THR A 36 -8.89 -0.01 1.09
CA THR A 36 -9.95 0.80 1.67
C THR A 36 -10.18 2.01 0.77
N VAL A 37 -11.21 2.79 1.08
CA VAL A 37 -11.47 4.06 0.37
C VAL A 37 -10.27 5.03 0.47
N GLU A 38 -9.64 5.11 1.64
CA GLU A 38 -8.55 6.06 1.92
C GLU A 38 -7.16 5.50 1.57
N HIS A 39 -7.08 4.20 1.30
CA HIS A 39 -5.84 3.48 1.03
C HIS A 39 -4.76 3.79 2.08
N GLU A 40 -5.06 3.49 3.35
CA GLU A 40 -4.12 3.76 4.44
C GLU A 40 -2.80 3.00 4.22
N ARG A 41 -1.69 3.69 4.51
CA ARG A 41 -0.33 3.27 4.18
C ARG A 41 0.52 3.21 5.44
N PHE A 42 1.28 2.14 5.62
CA PHE A 42 2.12 1.96 6.79
C PHE A 42 3.53 1.47 6.39
N CYS A 43 4.54 2.00 7.07
CA CYS A 43 5.89 1.41 7.05
C CYS A 43 5.97 0.25 8.06
N VAL A 44 7.04 -0.54 7.97
CA VAL A 44 7.30 -1.67 8.89
C VAL A 44 7.25 -1.30 10.37
N ASP A 45 7.60 -0.06 10.74
CA ASP A 45 7.66 0.40 12.13
C ASP A 45 6.29 0.70 12.74
N HIS A 46 5.24 0.82 11.93
CA HIS A 46 3.87 1.16 12.37
C HIS A 46 2.84 0.08 12.00
N THR A 47 3.28 -1.18 11.98
CA THR A 47 2.42 -2.34 11.68
C THR A 47 1.39 -2.62 12.78
N ASP A 48 1.65 -2.19 14.01
CA ASP A 48 0.72 -2.22 15.13
C ASP A 48 -0.52 -1.34 14.86
N LEU A 49 -0.32 -0.13 14.31
CA LEU A 49 -1.40 0.74 13.89
C LEU A 49 -2.12 0.20 12.66
N ALA A 50 -1.37 -0.39 11.71
CA ALA A 50 -1.97 -1.05 10.56
C ALA A 50 -2.97 -2.14 10.99
N ALA A 51 -2.65 -2.93 12.01
CA ALA A 51 -3.53 -3.99 12.51
C ALA A 51 -4.91 -3.51 12.99
N LEU A 52 -5.10 -2.21 13.24
CA LEU A 52 -6.38 -1.62 13.64
C LEU A 52 -7.32 -1.34 12.44
N ILE A 53 -6.79 -1.21 11.21
CA ILE A 53 -7.58 -0.83 10.03
C ILE A 53 -8.80 -1.72 9.77
N PRO A 54 -8.73 -3.07 9.79
CA PRO A 54 -9.90 -3.88 9.50
C PRO A 54 -11.09 -3.64 10.45
N GLN A 55 -10.84 -3.17 11.68
CA GLN A 55 -11.89 -2.87 12.66
C GLN A 55 -12.65 -1.58 12.34
N HIS A 56 -12.02 -0.65 11.61
CA HIS A 56 -12.58 0.66 11.28
C HIS A 56 -13.19 0.71 9.87
N HIS A 57 -12.93 -0.30 9.03
CA HIS A 57 -13.34 -0.32 7.62
C HIS A 57 -14.22 -1.54 7.29
N PRO A 58 -15.56 -1.40 7.23
CA PRO A 58 -16.49 -2.49 6.94
C PRO A 58 -16.28 -3.14 5.56
N HIS A 59 -15.64 -2.44 4.63
CA HIS A 59 -15.33 -2.88 3.27
C HIS A 59 -13.82 -3.11 3.07
N PHE A 60 -13.10 -3.46 4.12
CA PHE A 60 -11.69 -3.80 4.04
C PHE A 60 -11.46 -4.97 3.07
N GLY A 61 -10.80 -4.70 1.95
CA GLY A 61 -10.56 -5.67 0.87
C GLY A 61 -9.30 -6.53 1.06
N GLY A 62 -8.46 -6.18 2.02
CA GLY A 62 -7.22 -6.90 2.32
C GLY A 62 -6.00 -5.99 2.42
N TRP A 63 -4.86 -6.61 2.70
CA TRP A 63 -3.56 -5.96 2.73
C TRP A 63 -2.79 -6.24 1.46
N TYR A 64 -2.06 -5.23 1.01
CA TYR A 64 -1.21 -5.33 -0.15
C TYR A 64 0.17 -4.80 0.18
N ARG A 65 1.20 -5.53 -0.24
CA ARG A 65 2.59 -5.11 -0.15
C ARG A 65 2.90 -4.15 -1.29
N ILE A 66 3.50 -3.02 -0.98
CA ILE A 66 4.06 -2.09 -1.96
C ILE A 66 5.44 -2.61 -2.38
N THR A 67 5.65 -2.78 -3.69
CA THR A 67 6.95 -3.19 -4.26
C THR A 67 7.61 -2.08 -5.07
N ALA A 68 6.83 -1.09 -5.51
CA ALA A 68 7.34 0.15 -6.07
C ALA A 68 6.34 1.29 -5.87
N SER A 69 6.84 2.52 -5.80
CA SER A 69 6.03 3.73 -5.80
C SER A 69 6.64 4.77 -6.73
N THR A 70 5.81 5.45 -7.52
CA THR A 70 6.22 6.56 -8.37
C THR A 70 5.31 7.75 -8.09
N ALA A 71 5.90 8.90 -7.77
CA ALA A 71 5.20 10.18 -7.61
C ALA A 71 5.43 11.05 -8.86
N PRO A 72 4.58 10.97 -9.89
CA PRO A 72 4.76 11.77 -11.11
C PRO A 72 4.60 13.26 -10.82
N ILE A 73 5.52 14.07 -11.35
CA ILE A 73 5.43 15.54 -11.38
C ILE A 73 5.05 15.97 -12.80
N PRO A 74 3.98 16.77 -13.02
CA PRO A 74 3.08 17.36 -12.03
C PRO A 74 1.93 16.41 -11.62
N GLY A 75 1.59 16.36 -10.33
CA GLY A 75 0.46 15.56 -9.82
C GLY A 75 0.38 15.52 -8.29
N HIS A 76 -0.84 15.33 -7.74
CA HIS A 76 -1.12 15.19 -6.30
C HIS A 76 -1.33 13.73 -5.86
N GLY A 77 -0.73 12.77 -6.58
CA GLY A 77 -0.93 11.36 -6.34
C GLY A 77 0.32 10.52 -6.56
N VAL A 78 0.22 9.28 -6.13
CA VAL A 78 1.28 8.27 -6.22
C VAL A 78 0.70 7.04 -6.92
N ILE A 79 1.51 6.51 -7.81
CA ILE A 79 1.26 5.23 -8.46
C ILE A 79 2.02 4.17 -7.66
N PHE A 80 1.30 3.22 -7.08
CA PHE A 80 1.88 2.08 -6.40
C PHE A 80 1.81 0.84 -7.27
N THR A 81 2.90 0.08 -7.29
CA THR A 81 2.89 -1.33 -7.69
C THR A 81 2.74 -2.16 -6.42
N VAL A 82 1.68 -2.98 -6.37
CA VAL A 82 1.29 -3.71 -5.17
C VAL A 82 1.03 -5.18 -5.45
N HIS A 83 1.12 -6.00 -4.42
CA HIS A 83 0.80 -7.42 -4.46
C HIS A 83 -0.01 -7.81 -3.22
N PRO A 84 -1.06 -8.64 -3.34
CA PRO A 84 -1.78 -9.17 -2.18
C PRO A 84 -0.84 -9.83 -1.18
N LEU A 85 -1.11 -9.66 0.12
CA LEU A 85 -0.41 -10.33 1.23
C LEU A 85 -1.11 -11.60 1.69
#